data_AF-A0A0K2RTN3-F1
#
_entry.id   AF-A0A0K2RTN3-F1
#
_cell.length_a   1.000
_cell.length_b   1.000
_cell.length_c   1.000
_cell.angle_alpha   90.00
_cell.angle_beta   90.00
_cell.angle_gamma   90.00
#
_symmetry.space_group_name_H-M   'P 1'
#
loop_
_entity.id
_entity.type
_entity.pdbx_description
1 polymer ?
#
loop_
_entity_poly.entity_id
_entity_poly.type
_entity_poly.pdbx_seq_one_letter_code
_entity_poly.pdbx_strand_id
1 'polypeptide(L)'
;MSTRPRDNREAKRRIRQMEAKRELRRAQGKRRRRDNVIAVSVGAAALIAAVVLQLTVFNSNPSESEFAAAQAGLSSPSASANPSASAAATGSNSAGIPKADTAAGKTFTGQLSLNGGTVGVELDGTTAPQAAAVFKSLTDASYYRGLKCPRLTTADNFSVLQCGAKGTDTTDDPNFHWGPLENTPANNTYPAGTIAVARTGNNAYGNGHQFFIVYKDTVIPRTPPAGTRWSAR
;
A
#
# COMPACT_ATOMS: atom_id res chain seq x y z
N MET A 1 52.97 -66.29 32.71
CA MET A 1 52.27 -66.04 31.42
C MET A 1 50.75 -66.12 31.63
N SER A 2 50.05 -65.02 31.93
CA SER A 2 48.57 -65.03 32.01
C SER A 2 47.98 -63.63 31.71
N THR A 3 48.02 -63.24 30.45
CA THR A 3 47.40 -62.00 29.92
C THR A 3 45.95 -62.20 29.44
N ARG A 4 45.49 -63.46 29.37
CA ARG A 4 44.20 -63.87 28.80
C ARG A 4 42.94 -63.15 29.35
N PRO A 5 42.79 -62.80 30.65
CA PRO A 5 41.54 -62.20 31.13
C PRO A 5 41.39 -60.70 30.84
N ARG A 6 42.49 -59.97 30.61
CA ARG A 6 42.46 -58.53 30.28
C ARG A 6 42.09 -58.30 28.81
N ASP A 7 42.70 -59.07 27.91
CA ASP A 7 42.42 -59.03 26.47
C ASP A 7 40.93 -59.31 26.18
N ASN A 8 40.33 -60.24 26.91
CA ASN A 8 38.94 -60.63 26.73
C ASN A 8 37.93 -59.53 27.17
N ARG A 9 38.29 -58.71 28.18
CA ARG A 9 37.47 -57.56 28.62
C ARG A 9 37.54 -56.41 27.62
N GLU A 10 38.71 -56.15 27.06
CA GLU A 10 38.90 -55.14 26.02
C GLU A 10 38.20 -55.53 24.72
N ALA A 11 38.29 -56.80 24.31
CA ALA A 11 37.56 -57.34 23.16
C ALA A 11 36.04 -57.12 23.31
N LYS A 12 35.46 -57.45 24.48
CA LYS A 12 34.04 -57.21 24.76
C LYS A 12 33.65 -55.73 24.77
N ARG A 13 34.54 -54.83 25.18
CA ARG A 13 34.29 -53.37 25.11
C ARG A 13 34.27 -52.88 23.67
N ARG A 14 35.22 -53.35 22.84
CA ARG A 14 35.28 -53.00 21.40
C ARG A 14 34.04 -53.49 20.65
N ILE A 15 33.59 -54.72 20.91
CA ILE A 15 32.37 -55.28 20.31
C ILE A 15 31.14 -54.42 20.64
N ARG A 16 30.91 -54.09 21.92
CA ARG A 16 29.79 -53.23 22.33
C ARG A 16 29.85 -51.83 21.71
N GLN A 17 31.04 -51.24 21.60
CA GLN A 17 31.22 -49.96 20.92
C GLN A 17 30.92 -50.04 19.42
N MET A 18 31.28 -51.15 18.76
CA MET A 18 30.96 -51.37 17.34
C MET A 18 29.46 -51.59 17.13
N GLU A 19 28.79 -52.32 18.02
CA GLU A 19 27.33 -52.52 17.98
C GLU A 19 26.57 -51.21 18.18
N ALA A 20 26.93 -50.43 19.21
CA ALA A 20 26.33 -49.11 19.44
C ALA A 20 26.54 -48.16 18.24
N LYS A 21 27.73 -48.16 17.62
CA LYS A 21 28.00 -47.39 16.39
C LYS A 21 27.18 -47.89 15.20
N ARG A 22 26.92 -49.20 15.07
CA ARG A 22 26.07 -49.78 14.01
C ARG A 22 24.61 -49.39 14.20
N GLU A 23 24.10 -49.42 15.43
CA GLU A 23 22.73 -49.00 15.75
C GLU A 23 22.50 -47.52 15.48
N LEU A 24 23.43 -46.65 15.89
CA LEU A 24 23.37 -45.22 15.58
C LEU A 24 23.36 -44.96 14.07
N ARG A 25 24.23 -45.65 13.30
CA ARG A 25 24.25 -45.53 11.83
C ARG A 25 22.94 -46.02 11.19
N ARG A 26 22.37 -47.12 11.69
CA ARG A 26 21.06 -47.64 11.23
C ARG A 26 19.92 -46.67 11.55
N ALA A 27 19.91 -46.08 12.74
CA ALA A 27 18.90 -45.11 13.17
C ALA A 27 19.00 -43.79 12.37
N GLN A 28 20.22 -43.29 12.14
CA GLN A 28 20.48 -42.12 11.32
C GLN A 28 20.04 -42.33 9.86
N GLY A 29 20.31 -43.52 9.29
CA GLY A 29 19.89 -43.86 7.93
C GLY A 29 18.37 -43.90 7.75
N LYS A 30 17.63 -44.44 8.73
CA LYS A 30 16.15 -44.47 8.71
C LYS A 30 15.55 -43.07 8.81
N ARG A 31 16.08 -42.22 9.70
CA ARG A 31 15.63 -40.82 9.84
C ARG A 31 15.86 -40.02 8.57
N ARG A 32 17.07 -40.06 8.01
CA ARG A 32 17.41 -39.38 6.75
C ARG A 32 16.52 -39.82 5.58
N ARG A 33 16.23 -41.12 5.46
CA ARG A 33 15.30 -41.61 4.41
C ARG A 33 13.90 -41.05 4.59
N ARG A 34 13.36 -41.08 5.81
CA ARG A 34 12.03 -40.55 6.09
C ARG A 34 11.95 -39.05 5.83
N ASP A 35 12.92 -38.29 6.31
CA ASP A 35 12.94 -36.84 6.16
C ASP A 35 13.11 -36.43 4.68
N ASN A 36 13.92 -37.16 3.91
CA ASN A 36 14.04 -36.96 2.46
C ASN A 36 12.74 -37.30 1.72
N VAL A 37 12.05 -38.39 2.08
CA VAL A 37 10.76 -38.76 1.46
C VAL A 37 9.71 -37.69 1.75
N ILE A 38 9.63 -37.19 2.99
CA ILE A 38 8.71 -36.12 3.37
C ILE A 38 9.05 -34.82 2.62
N ALA A 39 10.32 -34.44 2.54
CA ALA A 39 10.74 -33.24 1.83
C ALA A 39 10.42 -33.31 0.33
N VAL A 40 10.66 -34.47 -0.31
CA VAL A 40 10.31 -34.69 -1.72
C VAL A 40 8.80 -34.67 -1.92
N SER A 41 8.01 -35.30 -1.04
CA SER A 41 6.56 -35.32 -1.18
C SER A 41 5.93 -33.94 -1.01
N VAL A 42 6.40 -33.16 -0.02
CA VAL A 42 5.93 -31.78 0.21
C VAL A 42 6.34 -30.87 -0.95
N GLY A 43 7.57 -31.00 -1.45
CA GLY A 43 8.04 -30.25 -2.61
C GLY A 43 7.23 -30.56 -3.88
N ALA A 44 6.95 -31.83 -4.15
CA ALA A 44 6.13 -32.24 -5.29
C ALA A 44 4.70 -31.70 -5.20
N ALA A 45 4.08 -31.76 -4.01
CA ALA A 45 2.74 -31.21 -3.80
C ALA A 45 2.68 -29.69 -4.02
N ALA A 46 3.68 -28.95 -3.54
CA ALA A 46 3.78 -27.51 -3.74
C ALA A 46 3.93 -27.14 -5.23
N LEU A 47 4.75 -27.89 -5.98
CA LEU A 47 4.91 -27.69 -7.42
C LEU A 47 3.62 -27.97 -8.19
N ILE A 48 2.89 -29.04 -7.85
CA ILE A 48 1.60 -29.35 -8.48
C ILE A 48 0.59 -28.23 -8.20
N ALA A 49 0.51 -27.74 -6.96
CA ALA A 49 -0.38 -26.64 -6.59
C ALA A 49 -0.06 -25.35 -7.37
N ALA A 50 1.24 -25.03 -7.53
CA ALA A 50 1.67 -23.87 -8.30
C ALA A 50 1.29 -23.99 -9.79
N VAL A 51 1.46 -25.17 -10.39
CA VAL A 51 1.08 -25.42 -11.79
C VAL A 51 -0.43 -25.34 -11.99
N VAL A 52 -1.22 -25.92 -11.08
CA VAL A 52 -2.69 -25.82 -11.13
C VAL A 52 -3.13 -24.36 -11.02
N LEU A 53 -2.59 -23.61 -10.07
CA LEU A 53 -2.89 -22.18 -9.93
C LEU A 53 -2.55 -21.42 -11.21
N GLN A 54 -1.36 -21.66 -11.78
CA GLN A 54 -0.92 -21.02 -13.02
C GLN A 54 -1.85 -21.35 -14.19
N LEU A 55 -2.30 -22.59 -14.34
CA LEU A 55 -3.24 -22.97 -15.39
C LEU A 55 -4.63 -22.36 -15.15
N THR A 56 -5.14 -22.31 -13.91
CA THR A 56 -6.47 -21.73 -13.64
C THR A 56 -6.51 -20.21 -13.78
N VAL A 57 -5.40 -19.52 -13.46
CA VAL A 57 -5.34 -18.05 -13.49
C VAL A 57 -4.94 -17.52 -14.87
N PHE A 58 -4.07 -18.25 -15.60
CA PHE A 58 -3.48 -17.75 -16.85
C PHE A 58 -3.88 -18.52 -18.12
N ASN A 59 -4.66 -19.61 -18.04
CA ASN A 59 -5.10 -20.36 -19.24
C ASN A 59 -6.44 -19.89 -19.83
N SER A 60 -7.04 -18.82 -19.30
CA SER A 60 -8.22 -18.21 -19.88
C SER A 60 -7.79 -17.31 -21.05
N ASN A 61 -7.58 -17.90 -22.23
CA ASN A 61 -7.50 -17.10 -23.45
C ASN A 61 -8.93 -16.60 -23.76
N PRO A 62 -9.19 -15.29 -23.74
CA PRO A 62 -10.54 -14.77 -23.94
C PRO A 62 -11.03 -15.17 -25.33
N SER A 63 -12.29 -15.57 -25.41
CA SER A 63 -12.95 -15.83 -26.69
C SER A 63 -12.99 -14.54 -27.53
N GLU A 64 -13.13 -14.68 -28.85
CA GLU A 64 -13.12 -13.55 -29.78
C GLU A 64 -14.21 -12.51 -29.44
N SER A 65 -15.33 -12.95 -28.87
CA SER A 65 -16.40 -12.09 -28.35
C SER A 65 -16.03 -11.36 -27.05
N GLU A 66 -15.24 -11.97 -26.17
CA GLU A 66 -14.75 -11.34 -24.93
C GLU A 66 -13.64 -10.33 -25.20
N PHE A 67 -12.76 -10.61 -26.18
CA PHE A 67 -11.75 -9.65 -26.64
C PHE A 67 -12.41 -8.46 -27.36
N ALA A 68 -13.42 -8.71 -28.20
CA ALA A 68 -14.21 -7.66 -28.83
C ALA A 68 -14.98 -6.81 -27.78
N ALA A 69 -15.49 -7.42 -26.71
CA ALA A 69 -16.14 -6.71 -25.61
C ALA A 69 -15.14 -5.86 -24.79
N ALA A 70 -13.92 -6.35 -24.55
CA ALA A 70 -12.87 -5.59 -23.90
C ALA A 70 -12.36 -4.41 -24.76
N GLN A 71 -12.29 -4.61 -26.08
CA GLN A 71 -11.90 -3.56 -27.04
C GLN A 71 -13.01 -2.53 -27.28
N ALA A 72 -14.28 -2.95 -27.23
CA ALA A 72 -15.43 -2.06 -27.20
C ALA A 72 -15.49 -1.23 -25.91
N GLY A 73 -15.08 -1.81 -24.76
CA GLY A 73 -14.95 -1.11 -23.49
C GLY A 73 -13.85 -0.03 -23.44
N LEU A 74 -12.88 -0.09 -24.36
CA LEU A 74 -11.88 0.97 -24.57
C LEU A 74 -12.38 2.10 -25.49
N SER A 75 -13.44 1.86 -26.26
CA SER A 75 -13.92 2.78 -27.31
C SER A 75 -15.34 3.32 -27.09
N SER A 76 -16.06 2.83 -26.06
CA SER A 76 -17.40 3.28 -25.72
C SER A 76 -17.57 3.32 -24.19
N PRO A 77 -17.74 4.50 -23.57
CA PRO A 77 -18.10 4.58 -22.16
C PRO A 77 -19.55 4.13 -22.00
N SER A 78 -19.77 2.82 -21.83
CA SER A 78 -21.08 2.28 -21.48
C SER A 78 -21.27 2.34 -19.96
N ALA A 79 -22.19 3.20 -19.55
CA ALA A 79 -22.69 3.29 -18.19
C ALA A 79 -23.84 2.28 -17.97
N SER A 80 -23.67 1.38 -16.99
CA SER A 80 -24.69 0.89 -16.04
C SER A 80 -24.16 -0.36 -15.31
N ALA A 81 -24.27 -0.56 -13.99
CA ALA A 81 -25.17 0.03 -13.00
C ALA A 81 -24.52 0.20 -11.61
N ASN A 82 -24.64 1.43 -11.09
CA ASN A 82 -24.96 1.84 -9.71
C ASN A 82 -24.03 1.47 -8.53
N PRO A 83 -23.12 2.37 -8.08
CA PRO A 83 -23.31 2.98 -6.78
C PRO A 83 -24.37 4.07 -6.91
N SER A 84 -25.31 4.09 -5.97
CA SER A 84 -26.36 5.09 -5.80
C SER A 84 -26.05 6.40 -6.47
N ALA A 85 -26.95 6.87 -7.34
CA ALA A 85 -26.96 8.23 -7.85
C ALA A 85 -26.78 9.21 -6.68
N SER A 86 -25.53 9.62 -6.43
CA SER A 86 -25.28 10.86 -5.73
C SER A 86 -25.58 11.90 -6.78
N ALA A 87 -26.84 12.37 -6.74
CA ALA A 87 -27.21 13.67 -7.26
C ALA A 87 -26.02 14.60 -7.07
N ALA A 88 -25.66 15.38 -8.10
CA ALA A 88 -24.65 16.43 -8.01
C ALA A 88 -24.84 17.13 -6.67
N ALA A 89 -24.01 16.76 -5.70
CA ALA A 89 -24.25 17.19 -4.33
C ALA A 89 -24.13 18.69 -4.40
N THR A 90 -25.15 19.38 -3.90
CA THR A 90 -24.95 20.74 -3.41
C THR A 90 -23.86 20.58 -2.36
N GLY A 91 -22.62 20.76 -2.79
CA GLY A 91 -21.48 20.21 -2.09
C GLY A 91 -21.42 20.85 -0.72
N SER A 92 -21.48 20.02 0.32
CA SER A 92 -21.44 20.47 1.70
C SER A 92 -20.38 19.68 2.43
N ASN A 93 -19.71 20.38 3.34
CA ASN A 93 -18.71 19.76 4.19
C ASN A 93 -19.40 18.85 5.22
N SER A 94 -18.75 17.75 5.58
CA SER A 94 -19.16 16.92 6.72
C SER A 94 -19.22 17.73 8.01
N ALA A 95 -19.91 17.19 9.01
CA ALA A 95 -19.95 17.80 10.33
C ALA A 95 -18.53 17.94 10.93
N GLY A 96 -18.26 19.07 11.59
CA GLY A 96 -16.98 19.31 12.26
C GLY A 96 -15.85 19.82 11.37
N ILE A 97 -16.08 19.98 10.06
CA ILE A 97 -15.10 20.61 9.17
C ILE A 97 -15.00 22.11 9.49
N PRO A 98 -13.78 22.65 9.72
CA PRO A 98 -13.59 24.07 10.00
C PRO A 98 -14.01 24.93 8.81
N LYS A 99 -14.52 26.13 9.07
CA LYS A 99 -14.90 27.09 8.03
C LYS A 99 -13.65 27.67 7.34
N ALA A 100 -13.69 27.83 6.02
CA ALA A 100 -12.62 28.46 5.23
C ALA A 100 -12.16 29.82 5.80
N ASP A 101 -13.10 30.64 6.30
CA ASP A 101 -12.81 31.96 6.90
C ASP A 101 -11.80 31.94 8.05
N THR A 102 -11.63 30.80 8.72
CA THR A 102 -10.64 30.66 9.80
C THR A 102 -9.19 30.77 9.29
N ALA A 103 -8.97 30.43 8.02
CA ALA A 103 -7.68 30.45 7.34
C ALA A 103 -7.59 31.42 6.16
N ALA A 104 -8.71 32.00 5.73
CA ALA A 104 -8.74 32.91 4.59
C ALA A 104 -7.74 34.08 4.74
N GLY A 105 -6.93 34.27 3.70
CA GLY A 105 -5.93 35.34 3.65
C GLY A 105 -4.70 35.13 4.54
N LYS A 106 -4.54 33.95 5.14
CA LYS A 106 -3.44 33.64 6.06
C LYS A 106 -2.52 32.58 5.47
N THR A 107 -1.25 32.69 5.80
CA THR A 107 -0.25 31.65 5.55
C THR A 107 0.13 31.02 6.88
N PHE A 108 0.08 29.69 6.96
CA PHE A 108 0.57 28.95 8.13
C PHE A 108 1.83 28.20 7.76
N THR A 109 2.86 28.31 8.60
CA THR A 109 4.09 27.53 8.44
C THR A 109 4.17 26.47 9.50
N GLY A 110 4.81 25.36 9.16
CA GLY A 110 4.94 24.20 10.03
C GLY A 110 6.05 23.28 9.58
N GLN A 111 6.12 22.14 10.25
CA GLN A 111 7.15 21.15 10.02
C GLN A 111 6.51 19.76 10.02
N LEU A 112 6.79 18.98 8.98
CA LEU A 112 6.42 17.57 8.89
C LEU A 112 7.65 16.72 9.21
N SER A 113 7.59 16.03 10.34
CA SER A 113 8.64 15.06 10.70
C SER A 113 8.38 13.74 9.98
N LEU A 114 9.25 13.42 9.03
CA LEU A 114 9.31 12.14 8.35
C LEU A 114 10.50 11.35 8.91
N ASN A 115 10.48 10.02 8.77
CA ASN A 115 11.46 9.12 9.41
C ASN A 115 12.91 9.62 9.39
N GLY A 116 13.38 10.10 8.23
CA GLY A 116 14.77 10.52 8.01
C GLY A 116 15.03 12.03 8.09
N GLY A 117 14.03 12.85 8.42
CA GLY A 117 14.22 14.29 8.46
C GLY A 117 12.93 15.09 8.57
N THR A 118 13.10 16.39 8.77
CA THR A 118 12.00 17.34 8.87
C THR A 118 11.87 18.11 7.57
N VAL A 119 10.64 18.22 7.07
CA VAL A 119 10.30 19.00 5.88
C VAL A 119 9.48 20.21 6.32
N GLY A 120 9.92 21.41 5.93
CA GLY A 120 9.13 22.63 6.12
C GLY A 120 7.87 22.57 5.27
N VAL A 121 6.76 23.01 5.85
CA VAL A 121 5.46 23.02 5.17
C VAL A 121 4.86 24.42 5.28
N GLU A 122 4.32 24.91 4.18
CA GLU A 122 3.50 26.12 4.13
C GLU A 122 2.07 25.76 3.68
N LEU A 123 1.08 26.26 4.41
CA LEU A 123 -0.32 26.18 4.06
C LEU A 123 -0.82 27.57 3.69
N ASP A 124 -1.04 27.78 2.40
CA ASP A 124 -1.48 29.06 1.84
C ASP A 124 -3.01 29.17 1.81
N GLY A 125 -3.57 29.83 2.82
CA GLY A 125 -4.99 30.16 2.91
C GLY A 125 -5.41 31.37 2.06
N THR A 126 -4.49 32.01 1.33
CA THR A 126 -4.86 33.03 0.33
C THR A 126 -5.38 32.38 -0.95
N THR A 127 -4.80 31.26 -1.35
CA THR A 127 -5.19 30.51 -2.56
C THR A 127 -6.05 29.29 -2.25
N ALA A 128 -5.93 28.71 -1.05
CA ALA A 128 -6.69 27.53 -0.62
C ALA A 128 -7.19 27.64 0.84
N PRO A 129 -8.14 28.55 1.12
CA PRO A 129 -8.59 28.83 2.48
C PRO A 129 -9.25 27.63 3.18
N GLN A 130 -10.09 26.85 2.49
CA GLN A 130 -10.71 25.66 3.09
C GLN A 130 -9.66 24.58 3.39
N ALA A 131 -8.73 24.32 2.47
CA ALA A 131 -7.66 23.35 2.71
C ALA A 131 -6.77 23.77 3.88
N ALA A 132 -6.31 25.02 3.90
CA ALA A 132 -5.49 25.55 4.98
C ALA A 132 -6.21 25.43 6.34
N ALA A 133 -7.50 25.75 6.40
CA ALA A 133 -8.31 25.61 7.62
C ALA A 133 -8.36 24.15 8.12
N VAL A 134 -8.60 23.20 7.22
CA VAL A 134 -8.69 21.77 7.56
C VAL A 134 -7.36 21.22 8.04
N PHE A 135 -6.28 21.42 7.28
CA PHE A 135 -4.96 20.91 7.64
C PHE A 135 -4.43 21.55 8.92
N LYS A 136 -4.71 22.85 9.14
CA LYS A 136 -4.38 23.52 10.40
C LYS A 136 -5.14 22.92 11.58
N SER A 137 -6.45 22.74 11.46
CA SER A 137 -7.28 22.14 12.51
C SER A 137 -6.85 20.70 12.84
N LEU A 138 -6.61 19.87 11.82
CA LEU A 138 -6.10 18.50 11.99
C LEU A 138 -4.72 18.49 12.67
N THR A 139 -3.84 19.43 12.32
CA THR A 139 -2.52 19.55 12.94
C THR A 139 -2.61 20.01 14.39
N ASP A 140 -3.46 20.97 14.71
CA ASP A 140 -3.70 21.44 16.08
C ASP A 140 -4.27 20.31 16.96
N ALA A 141 -5.14 19.48 16.39
CA ALA A 141 -5.68 18.27 17.03
C ALA A 141 -4.66 17.11 17.07
N SER A 142 -3.42 17.31 16.63
CA SER A 142 -2.37 16.29 16.55
C SER A 142 -2.74 15.05 15.72
N TYR A 143 -3.68 15.19 14.78
CA TYR A 143 -4.19 14.07 13.96
C TYR A 143 -3.08 13.34 13.20
N TYR A 144 -2.13 14.08 12.62
CA TYR A 144 -1.05 13.51 11.81
C TYR A 144 0.06 12.84 12.61
N ARG A 145 0.06 12.94 13.95
CA ARG A 145 1.10 12.32 14.78
C ARG A 145 1.00 10.79 14.71
N GLY A 146 2.11 10.16 14.33
CA GLY A 146 2.21 8.70 14.23
C GLY A 146 1.55 8.08 13.00
N LEU A 147 0.93 8.89 12.13
CA LEU A 147 0.38 8.41 10.86
C LEU A 147 1.49 8.01 9.87
N LYS A 148 1.10 7.22 8.86
CA LYS A 148 2.04 6.65 7.90
C LYS A 148 1.89 7.30 6.53
N CYS A 149 2.94 7.11 5.73
CA CYS A 149 2.93 7.36 4.31
C CYS A 149 3.03 6.01 3.58
N PRO A 150 1.90 5.32 3.35
CA PRO A 150 1.91 3.93 2.92
C PRO A 150 2.28 3.74 1.45
N ARG A 151 2.29 4.81 0.64
CA ARG A 151 2.49 4.71 -0.80
C ARG A 151 3.49 5.75 -1.30
N LEU A 152 4.59 5.26 -1.85
CA LEU A 152 5.56 6.01 -2.64
C LEU A 152 5.46 5.54 -4.09
N THR A 153 5.31 6.46 -5.04
CA THR A 153 5.24 6.12 -6.46
C THR A 153 6.46 6.66 -7.20
N THR A 154 7.18 5.81 -7.92
CA THR A 154 8.46 6.16 -8.57
C THR A 154 8.37 6.16 -10.10
N ALA A 155 7.16 6.29 -10.67
CA ALA A 155 6.98 6.37 -12.10
C ALA A 155 7.36 7.77 -12.63
N ASP A 156 7.86 7.85 -13.86
CA ASP A 156 8.36 9.10 -14.44
C ASP A 156 7.31 10.20 -14.54
N ASN A 157 6.03 9.84 -14.70
CA ASN A 157 4.90 10.76 -14.79
C ASN A 157 4.06 10.83 -13.51
N PHE A 158 4.40 10.04 -12.48
CA PHE A 158 3.65 9.95 -11.23
C PHE A 158 4.60 9.77 -10.03
N SER A 159 5.09 10.89 -9.50
CA SER A 159 6.13 10.96 -8.46
C SER A 159 5.63 11.62 -7.17
N VAL A 160 4.92 10.87 -6.33
CA VAL A 160 4.33 11.35 -5.07
C VAL A 160 4.58 10.41 -3.91
N LEU A 161 4.65 10.99 -2.70
CA LEU A 161 4.54 10.29 -1.43
C LEU A 161 3.17 10.58 -0.82
N GLN A 162 2.30 9.57 -0.73
CA GLN A 162 0.99 9.69 -0.11
C GLN A 162 1.08 9.46 1.40
N CYS A 163 0.53 10.38 2.18
CA CYS A 163 0.61 10.44 3.64
C CYS A 163 -0.76 10.68 4.30
N GLY A 164 -0.80 10.49 5.62
CA GLY A 164 -1.98 10.78 6.44
C GLY A 164 -2.92 9.60 6.62
N ALA A 165 -2.47 8.37 6.35
CA ALA A 165 -3.26 7.16 6.56
C ALA A 165 -3.08 6.60 7.99
N LYS A 166 -4.17 6.06 8.57
CA LYS A 166 -4.15 5.31 9.84
C LYS A 166 -3.68 3.86 9.59
N GLY A 167 -2.47 3.69 9.05
CA GLY A 167 -1.88 2.39 8.71
C GLY A 167 -1.54 2.24 7.24
N THR A 168 -1.61 1.02 6.72
CA THR A 168 -1.49 0.72 5.27
C THR A 168 -2.79 0.94 4.52
N ASP A 169 -3.89 1.07 5.24
CA ASP A 169 -5.21 1.32 4.68
C ASP A 169 -5.32 2.77 4.21
N THR A 170 -5.48 2.95 2.90
CA THR A 170 -5.73 4.25 2.27
C THR A 170 -7.22 4.44 1.95
N THR A 171 -8.10 3.63 2.53
CA THR A 171 -9.56 3.76 2.36
C THR A 171 -10.02 5.14 2.76
N ASP A 172 -10.99 5.62 2.01
CA ASP A 172 -11.63 6.91 2.19
C ASP A 172 -12.48 6.92 3.47
N ASP A 173 -12.50 8.03 4.21
CA ASP A 173 -13.34 8.17 5.41
C ASP A 173 -14.66 8.84 5.02
N PRO A 174 -15.78 8.08 4.94
CA PRO A 174 -17.05 8.62 4.47
C PRO A 174 -17.63 9.70 5.41
N ASN A 175 -17.14 9.80 6.64
CA ASN A 175 -17.59 10.80 7.61
C ASN A 175 -16.72 12.06 7.61
N PHE A 176 -15.64 12.08 6.82
CA PHE A 176 -14.71 13.20 6.75
C PHE A 176 -14.49 13.64 5.30
N HIS A 177 -15.45 14.41 4.80
CA HIS A 177 -15.43 14.98 3.46
C HIS A 177 -15.57 16.48 3.48
N TRP A 178 -14.79 17.15 2.64
CA TRP A 178 -14.79 18.59 2.55
C TRP A 178 -14.39 19.10 1.17
N GLY A 179 -14.76 20.35 0.91
CA GLY A 179 -14.47 21.08 -0.31
C GLY A 179 -14.88 22.56 -0.17
N PRO A 180 -14.91 23.32 -1.27
CA PRO A 180 -14.70 22.87 -2.64
C PRO A 180 -13.22 22.59 -2.94
N LEU A 181 -12.93 22.29 -4.20
CA LEU A 181 -11.57 22.17 -4.69
C LEU A 181 -10.94 23.54 -4.94
N GLU A 182 -9.75 23.76 -4.38
CA GLU A 182 -9.08 25.06 -4.34
C GLU A 182 -7.65 25.00 -4.89
N ASN A 183 -7.18 26.09 -5.51
CA ASN A 183 -5.82 26.28 -6.06
C ASN A 183 -5.26 25.08 -6.82
N THR A 184 -5.80 24.85 -8.01
CA THR A 184 -5.53 23.61 -8.75
C THR A 184 -4.99 23.94 -10.13
N PRO A 185 -3.88 23.34 -10.56
CA PRO A 185 -3.29 23.65 -11.86
C PRO A 185 -4.24 23.23 -12.99
N ALA A 186 -4.45 24.13 -13.95
CA ALA A 186 -5.34 23.89 -15.09
C ALA A 186 -4.87 22.72 -15.96
N ASN A 187 -3.55 22.51 -16.06
CA ASN A 187 -2.92 21.42 -16.80
C ASN A 187 -2.69 20.16 -15.97
N ASN A 188 -3.18 20.11 -14.73
CA ASN A 188 -2.97 19.01 -13.78
C ASN A 188 -1.49 18.67 -13.51
N THR A 189 -0.57 19.60 -13.76
CA THR A 189 0.87 19.44 -13.48
C THR A 189 1.19 20.10 -12.15
N TYR A 190 1.77 19.33 -11.24
CA TYR A 190 2.13 19.73 -9.90
C TYR A 190 3.66 19.76 -9.81
N PRO A 191 4.28 20.91 -9.54
CA PRO A 191 5.73 20.99 -9.43
C PRO A 191 6.23 20.31 -8.15
N ALA A 192 7.50 19.94 -8.12
CA ALA A 192 8.16 19.46 -6.90
C ALA A 192 8.00 20.47 -5.74
N GLY A 193 7.90 19.95 -4.52
CA GLY A 193 7.54 20.71 -3.32
C GLY A 193 6.03 20.76 -3.08
N THR A 194 5.22 20.36 -4.06
CA THR A 194 3.79 20.52 -3.93
C THR A 194 3.16 19.55 -2.92
N ILE A 195 2.35 20.04 -1.99
CA ILE A 195 1.36 19.27 -1.25
C ILE A 195 0.03 19.30 -2.02
N ALA A 196 -0.56 18.14 -2.27
CA ALA A 196 -1.82 17.97 -2.99
C ALA A 196 -2.78 17.08 -2.19
N VAL A 197 -4.06 17.44 -2.07
CA VAL A 197 -5.01 16.68 -1.23
C VAL A 197 -5.48 15.42 -1.97
N ALA A 198 -5.46 14.28 -1.28
CA ALA A 198 -6.06 13.06 -1.78
C ALA A 198 -7.57 13.12 -1.58
N ARG A 199 -8.29 12.66 -2.60
CA ARG A 199 -9.74 12.80 -2.66
C ARG A 199 -10.39 11.71 -3.49
N THR A 200 -11.67 11.50 -3.24
CA THR A 200 -12.54 10.72 -4.09
C THR A 200 -12.73 11.42 -5.44
N GLY A 201 -12.65 10.63 -6.52
CA GLY A 201 -12.77 11.10 -7.89
C GLY A 201 -14.13 11.76 -8.14
N ASN A 202 -14.19 12.72 -9.06
CA ASN A 202 -15.42 13.37 -9.53
C ASN A 202 -16.29 14.05 -8.45
N ASN A 203 -15.72 14.31 -7.28
CA ASN A 203 -16.39 14.99 -6.18
C ASN A 203 -15.57 16.20 -5.73
N ALA A 204 -16.14 17.41 -5.91
CA ALA A 204 -15.52 18.65 -5.47
C ALA A 204 -15.44 18.81 -3.95
N TYR A 205 -16.22 18.00 -3.22
CA TYR A 205 -16.22 17.92 -1.77
C TYR A 205 -15.69 16.56 -1.28
N GLY A 206 -14.99 15.82 -2.13
CA GLY A 206 -14.44 14.50 -1.80
C GLY A 206 -13.07 14.54 -1.14
N ASN A 207 -12.57 15.71 -0.70
CA ASN A 207 -11.28 15.78 -0.03
C ASN A 207 -11.37 15.09 1.32
N GLY A 208 -10.35 14.30 1.66
CA GLY A 208 -10.24 13.61 2.93
C GLY A 208 -9.14 14.20 3.81
N HIS A 209 -8.57 13.38 4.68
CA HIS A 209 -7.43 13.73 5.54
C HIS A 209 -6.07 13.41 4.90
N GLN A 210 -6.05 12.60 3.85
CA GLN A 210 -4.83 12.14 3.18
C GLN A 210 -4.32 13.19 2.19
N PHE A 211 -3.01 13.21 1.97
CA PHE A 211 -2.35 14.14 1.05
C PHE A 211 -1.17 13.50 0.35
N PHE A 212 -0.73 14.11 -0.74
CA PHE A 212 0.47 13.78 -1.49
C PHE A 212 1.52 14.85 -1.26
N ILE A 213 2.77 14.43 -1.10
CA ILE A 213 3.95 15.28 -1.24
C ILE A 213 4.56 14.95 -2.62
N VAL A 214 4.56 15.94 -3.50
CA VAL A 214 5.13 15.85 -4.85
C VAL A 214 6.63 16.12 -4.74
N TYR A 215 7.43 15.08 -4.91
CA TYR A 215 8.89 15.20 -4.76
C TYR A 215 9.62 15.37 -6.11
N LYS A 216 8.89 15.24 -7.22
CA LYS A 216 9.32 15.55 -8.59
C LYS A 216 8.10 16.00 -9.37
N ASP A 217 8.27 16.93 -10.30
CA ASP A 217 7.20 17.41 -11.18
C ASP A 217 6.39 16.25 -11.74
N THR A 218 5.08 16.31 -11.57
CA THR A 218 4.20 15.17 -11.84
C THR A 218 2.86 15.62 -12.39
N VAL A 219 2.26 14.78 -13.22
CA VAL A 219 0.87 14.97 -13.63
C VAL A 219 -0.01 14.13 -12.72
N ILE A 220 -0.98 14.74 -12.05
CA ILE A 220 -1.99 14.01 -11.27
C ILE A 220 -3.28 14.01 -12.08
N PRO A 221 -3.67 12.90 -12.73
CA PRO A 221 -4.80 12.89 -13.64
C PRO A 221 -6.10 13.33 -12.97
N ARG A 222 -6.89 14.14 -13.67
CA ARG A 222 -8.31 14.32 -13.33
C ARG A 222 -9.03 13.03 -13.66
N THR A 223 -9.66 12.41 -12.67
CA THR A 223 -10.82 11.57 -12.98
C THR A 223 -11.90 12.51 -13.55
N PRO A 224 -12.46 12.25 -14.74
CA PRO A 224 -13.54 13.06 -15.30
C PRO A 224 -14.92 12.66 -14.75
N PRO A 225 -15.87 13.59 -14.55
CA PRO A 225 -15.78 15.05 -14.69
C PRO A 225 -15.93 15.83 -13.35
N ALA A 226 -15.41 17.06 -13.35
CA ALA A 226 -15.51 18.14 -12.36
C ALA A 226 -14.45 18.25 -11.23
N GLY A 227 -13.81 19.42 -11.25
CA GLY A 227 -12.93 20.04 -10.25
C GLY A 227 -11.53 19.41 -10.06
N THR A 228 -10.44 20.00 -10.53
CA THR A 228 -9.52 20.89 -9.81
C THR A 228 -8.90 20.14 -8.61
N ARG A 229 -7.63 19.68 -8.61
CA ARG A 229 -6.95 19.12 -7.39
C ARG A 229 -5.84 20.07 -6.89
N TRP A 230 -5.69 20.28 -5.59
CA TRP A 230 -4.85 21.34 -4.96
C TRP A 230 -3.33 21.19 -5.12
N SER A 231 -2.60 22.32 -5.11
CA SER A 231 -1.13 22.44 -5.13
C SER A 231 -0.63 23.54 -4.16
N ALA A 232 0.05 23.24 -3.04
CA ALA A 232 0.84 24.22 -2.27
C ALA A 232 2.32 23.84 -2.19
N ARG A 233 3.26 24.80 -2.19
CA ARG A 233 4.70 24.50 -2.15
C ARG A 233 5.25 24.34 -0.73
#